data_AF-R7K458-F1
#
_entry.id   AF-R7K458-F1
#
_cell.length_a   1.000
_cell.length_b   1.000
_cell.length_c   1.000
_cell.angle_alpha   90.00
_cell.angle_beta   90.00
_cell.angle_gamma   90.00
#
_symmetry.space_group_name_H-M   'P 1'
#
loop_
_entity.id
_entity.type
_entity.pdbx_description
1 polymer ?
#
loop_
_entity_poly.entity_id
_entity_poly.type
_entity_poly.pdbx_seq_one_letter_code
_entity_poly.pdbx_strand_id
1 'polypeptide(L)'
;MSNQKNNLGMFSQRVEEAINSRFILADRHISGLLKCVATIPELTAVVGETLKNVSYADEYDKARVVLTKNGKSVCKFVMPNDKKRIIAFTVCLLTEFDSGRRSLLEFLTEFFYDEDTNVAYTKFCDTVLKPFKRAGEMVLKNLGSSAASNEDYDEESALKIAPPAFRLDSAAKTAILNEIAEFEAKIKLDTFMSKPFIIECCVMAEAFAEAVKNDSETGIKIMWIGFKNTIHYAQASETNAIKIKRILLNYNLIDG
;
A
#
# COMPACT_ATOMS: atom_id res chain seq x y z
N MET A 1 24.95 -12.30 -17.56
CA MET A 1 23.50 -12.46 -17.85
C MET A 1 22.89 -13.75 -17.27
N SER A 2 23.59 -14.89 -17.24
CA SER A 2 23.08 -16.19 -16.71
C SER A 2 22.86 -16.21 -15.20
N ASN A 3 23.81 -15.69 -14.41
CA ASN A 3 23.69 -15.67 -12.93
C ASN A 3 22.59 -14.72 -12.41
N GLN A 4 22.31 -13.63 -13.10
CA GLN A 4 21.33 -12.64 -12.63
C GLN A 4 19.88 -13.09 -12.83
N LYS A 5 19.55 -13.70 -13.97
CA LYS A 5 18.25 -14.37 -14.17
C LYS A 5 18.08 -15.52 -13.17
N ASN A 6 19.17 -16.23 -12.85
CA ASN A 6 19.16 -17.29 -11.85
C ASN A 6 18.91 -16.73 -10.43
N ASN A 7 19.60 -15.65 -10.03
CA ASN A 7 19.42 -14.98 -8.73
C ASN A 7 18.00 -14.43 -8.56
N LEU A 8 17.43 -13.80 -9.60
CA LEU A 8 16.06 -13.32 -9.59
C LEU A 8 15.05 -14.47 -9.43
N GLY A 9 15.22 -15.54 -10.21
CA GLY A 9 14.36 -16.73 -10.12
C GLY A 9 14.44 -17.39 -8.75
N MET A 10 15.66 -17.60 -8.24
CA MET A 10 15.91 -18.18 -6.92
C MET A 10 15.30 -17.33 -5.80
N PHE A 11 15.49 -16.01 -5.83
CA PHE A 11 14.89 -15.10 -4.85
C PHE A 11 13.37 -15.14 -4.89
N SER A 12 12.78 -14.94 -6.07
CA SER A 12 11.32 -14.89 -6.25
C SER A 12 10.66 -16.18 -5.80
N GLN A 13 11.24 -17.33 -6.17
CA GLN A 13 10.77 -18.65 -5.76
C GLN A 13 10.82 -18.83 -4.23
N ARG A 14 11.93 -18.47 -3.58
CA ARG A 14 12.08 -18.65 -2.12
C ARG A 14 11.10 -17.78 -1.32
N VAL A 15 10.84 -16.56 -1.78
CA VAL A 15 9.82 -15.70 -1.14
C VAL A 15 8.42 -16.27 -1.36
N GLU A 16 8.14 -16.81 -2.55
CA GLU A 16 6.84 -17.38 -2.89
C GLU A 16 6.54 -18.69 -2.13
N GLU A 17 7.54 -19.53 -1.93
CA GLU A 17 7.46 -20.70 -1.05
C GLU A 17 7.11 -20.27 0.39
N ALA A 18 7.74 -19.21 0.92
CA ALA A 18 7.42 -18.69 2.25
C ALA A 18 5.98 -18.16 2.33
N ILE A 19 5.53 -17.39 1.33
CA ILE A 19 4.18 -16.81 1.27
C ILE A 19 3.08 -17.89 1.21
N ASN A 20 3.30 -18.94 0.41
CA ASN A 20 2.30 -20.00 0.19
C ASN A 20 2.38 -21.14 1.24
N SER A 21 3.30 -21.04 2.21
CA SER A 21 3.46 -22.04 3.26
C SER A 21 2.48 -21.87 4.42
N ARG A 22 2.35 -22.91 5.24
CA ARG A 22 1.64 -22.84 6.53
C ARG A 22 2.56 -22.32 7.62
N PHE A 23 1.98 -21.74 8.66
CA PHE A 23 2.73 -21.16 9.79
C PHE A 23 3.75 -22.13 10.40
N ILE A 24 3.42 -23.43 10.50
CA ILE A 24 4.33 -24.46 11.04
C ILE A 24 5.65 -24.60 10.27
N LEU A 25 5.70 -24.15 9.02
CA LEU A 25 6.91 -24.17 8.18
C LEU A 25 7.60 -22.80 8.12
N ALA A 26 7.04 -21.77 8.76
CA ALA A 26 7.51 -20.38 8.64
C ALA A 26 8.99 -20.25 9.00
N ASP A 27 9.43 -20.81 10.14
CA ASP A 27 10.83 -20.73 10.58
C ASP A 27 11.79 -21.29 9.53
N ARG A 28 11.49 -22.48 8.99
CA ARG A 28 12.30 -23.11 7.93
C ARG A 28 12.39 -22.22 6.69
N HIS A 29 11.27 -21.61 6.28
CA HIS A 29 11.24 -20.73 5.11
C HIS A 29 11.95 -19.40 5.35
N ILE A 30 11.85 -18.84 6.56
CA ILE A 30 12.55 -17.62 6.97
C ILE A 30 14.07 -17.86 6.92
N SER A 31 14.58 -18.93 7.53
CA SER A 31 16.00 -19.27 7.46
C SER A 31 16.45 -19.48 6.01
N GLY A 32 15.63 -20.15 5.19
CA GLY A 32 15.89 -20.39 3.77
C GLY A 32 15.94 -19.10 2.94
N LEU A 33 15.13 -18.11 3.31
CA LEU A 33 15.08 -16.80 2.66
C LEU A 33 16.28 -15.93 3.05
N LEU A 34 16.65 -15.90 4.34
CA LEU A 34 17.83 -15.19 4.81
C LEU A 34 19.12 -15.72 4.16
N LYS A 35 19.24 -17.05 4.04
CA LYS A 35 20.35 -17.69 3.29
C LYS A 35 20.36 -17.27 1.82
N CYS A 36 19.19 -17.20 1.19
CA CYS A 36 19.06 -16.74 -0.19
C CYS A 36 19.56 -15.28 -0.35
N VAL A 37 19.10 -14.38 0.52
CA VAL A 37 19.53 -12.97 0.54
C VAL A 37 21.04 -12.85 0.73
N ALA A 38 21.62 -13.58 1.68
CA ALA A 38 23.05 -13.56 1.96
C ALA A 38 23.91 -14.12 0.80
N THR A 39 23.32 -14.97 -0.06
CA THR A 39 24.00 -15.53 -1.23
C THR A 39 24.00 -14.57 -2.42
N ILE A 40 23.07 -13.60 -2.45
CA ILE A 40 22.90 -12.64 -3.53
C ILE A 40 23.61 -11.32 -3.15
N PRO A 41 24.78 -11.01 -3.74
CA PRO A 41 25.57 -9.84 -3.36
C PRO A 41 24.80 -8.52 -3.50
N GLU A 42 23.92 -8.42 -4.49
CA GLU A 42 23.15 -7.22 -4.78
C GLU A 42 22.17 -6.89 -3.65
N LEU A 43 21.48 -7.91 -3.11
CA LEU A 43 20.57 -7.72 -1.99
C LEU A 43 21.35 -7.42 -0.71
N THR A 44 22.48 -8.10 -0.50
CA THR A 44 23.36 -7.84 0.65
C THR A 44 23.92 -6.42 0.61
N ALA A 45 24.30 -5.92 -0.56
CA ALA A 45 24.76 -4.55 -0.75
C ALA A 45 23.67 -3.52 -0.43
N VAL A 46 22.44 -3.72 -0.90
CA VAL A 46 21.31 -2.83 -0.59
C VAL A 46 21.02 -2.79 0.90
N VAL A 47 21.02 -3.94 1.58
CA VAL A 47 20.84 -4.00 3.04
C VAL A 47 21.95 -3.21 3.74
N GLY A 48 23.22 -3.48 3.38
CA GLY A 48 24.37 -2.82 3.99
C GLY A 48 24.42 -1.31 3.75
N GLU A 49 24.07 -0.85 2.55
CA GLU A 49 24.01 0.58 2.22
C GLU A 49 22.89 1.30 3.00
N THR A 50 21.72 0.68 3.08
CA THR A 50 20.56 1.27 3.76
C THR A 50 20.79 1.39 5.27
N LEU A 51 21.35 0.36 5.89
CA LEU A 51 21.59 0.33 7.34
C LEU A 51 22.69 1.31 7.80
N LYS A 52 23.51 1.86 6.89
CA LYS A 52 24.45 2.94 7.23
C LYS A 52 23.73 4.25 7.54
N ASN A 53 22.61 4.49 6.87
CA ASN A 53 21.88 5.76 6.92
C ASN A 53 20.57 5.67 7.72
N VAL A 54 20.16 4.45 8.09
CA VAL A 54 18.86 4.19 8.70
C VAL A 54 19.01 3.21 9.87
N SER A 55 18.55 3.61 11.05
CA SER A 55 18.46 2.76 12.24
C SER A 55 17.28 1.79 12.13
N TYR A 56 17.54 0.48 12.25
CA TYR A 56 16.48 -0.53 12.26
C TYR A 56 15.53 -0.35 13.46
N ALA A 57 16.05 0.02 14.63
CA ALA A 57 15.24 0.24 15.83
C ALA A 57 14.21 1.35 15.59
N ASP A 58 14.65 2.48 15.04
CA ASP A 58 13.79 3.63 14.76
C ASP A 58 12.73 3.31 13.71
N GLU A 59 13.09 2.55 12.66
CA GLU A 59 12.13 2.08 11.65
C GLU A 59 11.13 1.09 12.23
N TYR A 60 11.55 0.25 13.19
CA TYR A 60 10.66 -0.70 13.86
C TYR A 60 9.65 0.03 14.76
N ASP A 61 10.09 1.07 15.49
CA ASP A 61 9.19 1.89 16.28
C ASP A 61 8.21 2.67 15.41
N LYS A 62 8.66 3.22 14.27
CA LYS A 62 7.77 3.88 13.29
C LYS A 62 6.78 2.91 12.65
N ALA A 63 7.16 1.65 12.47
CA ALA A 63 6.27 0.64 11.91
C ALA A 63 5.12 0.29 12.84
N ARG A 64 5.24 0.56 14.15
CA ARG A 64 4.20 0.30 15.15
C ARG A 64 3.30 1.52 15.30
N VAL A 65 2.15 1.49 14.65
CA VAL A 65 1.18 2.58 14.68
C VAL A 65 0.01 2.22 15.58
N VAL A 66 -0.15 2.94 16.68
CA VAL A 66 -1.33 2.80 17.55
C VAL A 66 -2.47 3.63 17.00
N LEU A 67 -3.56 2.97 16.60
CA LEU A 67 -4.77 3.60 16.12
C LEU A 67 -5.85 3.46 17.20
N THR A 68 -6.36 4.58 17.70
CA THR A 68 -7.53 4.57 18.59
C THR A 68 -8.79 4.63 17.74
N LYS A 69 -9.52 3.52 17.67
CA LYS A 69 -10.82 3.45 16.99
C LYS A 69 -11.90 3.06 18.00
N ASN A 70 -12.93 3.90 18.13
CA ASN A 70 -14.05 3.71 19.06
C ASN A 70 -13.61 3.47 20.53
N GLY A 71 -12.60 4.20 21.00
CA GLY A 71 -12.09 4.06 22.37
C GLY A 71 -11.22 2.81 22.62
N LYS A 72 -11.01 1.97 21.60
CA LYS A 72 -10.11 0.81 21.66
C LYS A 72 -8.84 1.11 20.86
N SER A 73 -7.69 1.04 21.52
CA SER A 73 -6.39 1.14 20.86
C SER A 73 -6.09 -0.18 20.15
N VAL A 74 -5.85 -0.11 18.84
CA VAL A 74 -5.41 -1.24 18.02
C VAL A 74 -4.01 -0.89 17.49
N CYS A 75 -3.04 -1.77 17.75
CA CYS A 75 -1.71 -1.61 17.18
C CYS A 75 -1.71 -2.18 15.76
N LYS A 76 -1.28 -1.37 14.78
CA LYS A 76 -1.15 -1.76 13.38
C LYS A 76 0.31 -1.74 13.00
N PHE A 77 0.74 -2.76 12.27
CA PHE A 77 2.08 -2.81 11.69
C PHE A 77 2.08 -2.23 10.27
N VAL A 78 2.97 -1.27 10.00
CA VAL A 78 3.09 -0.57 8.72
C VAL A 78 4.53 -0.65 8.24
N MET A 79 4.72 -1.14 7.01
CA MET A 79 6.06 -1.23 6.41
C MET A 79 6.58 0.15 5.97
N PRO A 80 7.90 0.34 5.91
CA PRO A 80 8.50 1.50 5.24
C PRO A 80 8.05 1.61 3.77
N ASN A 81 8.07 2.82 3.22
CA ASN A 81 7.61 3.06 1.85
C ASN A 81 8.72 2.98 0.80
N ASP A 82 9.98 3.21 1.19
CA ASP A 82 11.12 3.11 0.30
C ASP A 82 11.54 1.66 0.05
N LYS A 83 11.88 1.32 -1.19
CA LYS A 83 12.21 -0.05 -1.61
C LYS A 83 13.45 -0.57 -0.90
N LYS A 84 14.50 0.24 -0.80
CA LYS A 84 15.76 -0.15 -0.13
C LYS A 84 15.50 -0.35 1.36
N ARG A 85 14.72 0.55 1.98
CA ARG A 85 14.25 0.40 3.37
C ARG A 85 13.38 -0.83 3.58
N ILE A 86 12.45 -1.16 2.69
CA ILE A 86 11.63 -2.39 2.80
C ILE A 86 12.54 -3.63 2.83
N ILE A 87 13.54 -3.70 1.95
CA ILE A 87 14.48 -4.82 1.89
C ILE A 87 15.26 -4.92 3.21
N ALA A 88 15.92 -3.83 3.62
CA ALA A 88 16.72 -3.81 4.84
C ALA A 88 15.89 -4.13 6.08
N PHE A 89 14.73 -3.48 6.22
CA PHE A 89 13.81 -3.67 7.33
C PHE A 89 13.30 -5.11 7.42
N THR A 90 12.85 -5.68 6.30
CA THR A 90 12.35 -7.06 6.28
C THR A 90 13.47 -8.04 6.64
N VAL A 91 14.69 -7.86 6.09
CA VAL A 91 15.83 -8.73 6.40
C VAL A 91 16.19 -8.67 7.89
N CYS A 92 16.23 -7.47 8.48
CA CYS A 92 16.47 -7.32 9.91
C CYS A 92 15.36 -7.98 10.76
N LEU A 93 14.09 -7.74 10.42
CA LEU A 93 12.94 -8.34 11.10
C LEU A 93 12.98 -9.87 11.04
N LEU A 94 13.22 -10.43 9.86
CA LEU A 94 13.34 -11.87 9.67
C LEU A 94 14.54 -12.46 10.41
N THR A 95 15.66 -11.72 10.49
CA THR A 95 16.83 -12.13 11.28
C THR A 95 16.52 -12.19 12.78
N GLU A 96 15.65 -11.30 13.28
CA GLU A 96 15.21 -11.38 14.68
C GLU A 96 14.33 -12.58 14.96
N PHE A 97 13.50 -12.99 14.00
CA PHE A 97 12.74 -14.25 14.10
C PHE A 97 13.68 -15.46 14.07
N ASP A 98 14.59 -15.52 13.08
CA ASP A 98 15.53 -16.64 12.91
C ASP A 98 16.49 -16.81 14.09
N SER A 99 16.92 -15.70 14.71
CA SER A 99 17.77 -15.72 15.90
C SER A 99 17.02 -15.97 17.22
N GLY A 100 15.68 -16.00 17.19
CA GLY A 100 14.85 -16.12 18.38
C GLY A 100 14.81 -14.87 19.26
N ARG A 101 15.38 -13.73 18.82
CA ARG A 101 15.28 -12.45 19.53
C ARG A 101 13.85 -11.92 19.58
N ARG A 102 13.03 -12.28 18.59
CA ARG A 102 11.59 -12.03 18.59
C ARG A 102 10.86 -13.31 18.21
N SER A 103 9.80 -13.65 18.95
CA SER A 103 8.92 -14.75 18.57
C SER A 103 8.01 -14.33 17.41
N LEU A 104 8.02 -15.09 16.31
CA LEU A 104 7.09 -14.87 15.21
C LEU A 104 5.65 -15.04 15.68
N LEU A 105 5.36 -16.01 16.56
CA LEU A 105 4.02 -16.25 17.07
C LEU A 105 3.51 -15.03 17.86
N GLU A 106 4.30 -14.51 18.79
CA GLU A 106 3.94 -13.32 19.58
C GLU A 106 3.73 -12.10 18.68
N PHE A 107 4.59 -11.94 17.67
CA PHE A 107 4.46 -10.87 16.69
C PHE A 107 3.16 -10.98 15.87
N LEU A 108 2.77 -12.18 15.45
CA LEU A 108 1.50 -12.40 14.77
C LEU A 108 0.30 -12.09 15.70
N THR A 109 0.38 -12.51 16.96
CA THR A 109 -0.67 -12.23 17.96
C THR A 109 -0.78 -10.74 18.27
N GLU A 110 0.32 -9.98 18.29
CA GLU A 110 0.30 -8.54 18.55
C GLU A 110 -0.27 -7.74 17.37
N PHE A 111 0.20 -8.02 16.14
CA PHE A 111 -0.06 -7.13 15.00
C PHE A 111 -1.03 -7.68 13.95
N PHE A 112 -1.21 -9.00 13.90
CA PHE A 112 -1.94 -9.69 12.84
C PHE A 112 -3.00 -10.66 13.40
N TYR A 113 -3.43 -10.43 14.64
CA TYR A 113 -4.30 -11.34 15.38
C TYR A 113 -5.46 -11.88 14.53
N ASP A 114 -5.65 -13.17 14.65
CA ASP A 114 -6.78 -13.94 14.12
C ASP A 114 -6.96 -15.20 14.98
N GLU A 115 -8.14 -15.80 14.94
CA GLU A 115 -8.42 -17.06 15.64
C GLU A 115 -7.61 -18.21 15.03
N ASP A 116 -7.39 -18.18 13.71
CA ASP A 116 -6.51 -19.12 13.02
C ASP A 116 -5.13 -18.50 12.79
N THR A 117 -4.10 -19.10 13.39
CA THR A 117 -2.70 -18.66 13.23
C THR A 117 -2.24 -18.66 11.76
N ASN A 118 -2.79 -19.52 10.90
CA ASN A 118 -2.47 -19.51 9.47
C ASN A 118 -3.07 -18.28 8.76
N VAL A 119 -4.22 -17.79 9.20
CA VAL A 119 -4.80 -16.54 8.69
C VAL A 119 -3.97 -15.35 9.16
N ALA A 120 -3.55 -15.33 10.43
CA ALA A 120 -2.61 -14.33 10.95
C ALA A 120 -1.29 -14.32 10.16
N TYR A 121 -0.74 -15.51 9.88
CA TYR A 121 0.45 -15.66 9.05
C TYR A 121 0.23 -15.17 7.62
N THR A 122 -0.93 -15.44 7.01
CA THR A 122 -1.27 -14.93 5.68
C THR A 122 -1.31 -13.40 5.66
N LYS A 123 -1.90 -12.75 6.68
CA LYS A 123 -1.90 -11.28 6.84
C LYS A 123 -0.48 -10.73 6.98
N PHE A 124 0.39 -11.42 7.69
CA PHE A 124 1.81 -11.09 7.79
C PHE A 124 2.51 -11.21 6.43
N CYS A 125 2.30 -12.30 5.70
CA CYS A 125 2.85 -12.49 4.36
C CYS A 125 2.40 -11.37 3.41
N ASP A 126 1.14 -10.95 3.51
CA ASP A 126 0.57 -9.86 2.70
C ASP A 126 1.18 -8.51 3.01
N THR A 127 1.45 -8.26 4.30
CA THR A 127 1.94 -6.96 4.79
C THR A 127 3.46 -6.85 4.67
N VAL A 128 4.20 -7.95 4.83
CA VAL A 128 5.67 -7.94 4.96
C VAL A 128 6.34 -8.63 3.78
N LEU A 129 6.02 -9.91 3.52
CA LEU A 129 6.72 -10.71 2.51
C LEU A 129 6.37 -10.32 1.06
N LYS A 130 5.13 -9.93 0.77
CA LYS A 130 4.72 -9.49 -0.57
C LYS A 130 5.42 -8.18 -0.98
N PRO A 131 5.46 -7.12 -0.13
CA PRO A 131 6.27 -5.94 -0.42
C PRO A 131 7.76 -6.26 -0.56
N PHE A 132 8.30 -7.14 0.29
CA PHE A 132 9.68 -7.60 0.20
C PHE A 132 10.00 -8.27 -1.14
N LYS A 133 9.14 -9.19 -1.63
CA LYS A 133 9.26 -9.82 -2.95
C LYS A 133 9.38 -8.76 -4.04
N ARG A 134 8.45 -7.81 -4.06
CA ARG A 134 8.41 -6.76 -5.10
C ARG A 134 9.64 -5.87 -5.06
N ALA A 135 10.06 -5.43 -3.87
CA ALA A 135 11.23 -4.59 -3.73
C ALA A 135 12.50 -5.32 -4.19
N GLY A 136 12.70 -6.57 -3.75
CA GLY A 136 13.85 -7.38 -4.16
C GLY A 136 13.87 -7.69 -5.65
N GLU A 137 12.73 -8.04 -6.26
CA GLU A 137 12.64 -8.25 -7.69
C GLU A 137 12.97 -6.99 -8.49
N MET A 138 12.52 -5.81 -8.05
CA MET A 138 12.83 -4.54 -8.73
C MET A 138 14.31 -4.22 -8.68
N VAL A 139 14.96 -4.39 -7.52
CA VAL A 139 16.42 -4.19 -7.38
C VAL A 139 17.17 -5.13 -8.34
N LEU A 140 16.79 -6.40 -8.38
CA LEU A 140 17.46 -7.40 -9.22
C LEU A 140 17.18 -7.20 -10.73
N LYS A 141 16.00 -6.68 -11.09
CA LYS A 141 15.61 -6.36 -12.48
C LYS A 141 16.28 -5.08 -12.99
N ASN A 142 16.33 -4.02 -12.18
CA ASN A 142 16.84 -2.72 -12.60
C ASN A 142 18.34 -2.75 -12.95
N LEU A 143 19.14 -3.60 -12.28
CA LEU A 143 20.55 -3.80 -12.66
C LEU A 143 20.73 -4.46 -14.04
N GLY A 144 19.71 -5.14 -14.58
CA GLY A 144 19.75 -5.69 -15.94
C GLY A 144 19.60 -4.62 -17.02
N SER A 145 19.07 -3.45 -16.65
CA SER A 145 18.85 -2.30 -17.54
C SER A 145 19.92 -1.21 -17.38
N SER A 146 20.76 -1.28 -16.35
CA SER A 146 21.81 -0.28 -16.05
C SER A 146 23.04 -0.33 -16.98
N ALA A 147 22.89 -0.80 -18.22
CA ALA A 147 23.81 -0.47 -19.30
C ALA A 147 23.47 0.88 -19.99
N ALA A 148 22.43 1.59 -19.53
CA ALA A 148 22.14 2.94 -20.01
C ALA A 148 21.68 3.86 -18.87
N SER A 149 22.34 5.03 -18.84
CA SER A 149 22.04 6.27 -18.13
C SER A 149 22.06 6.27 -16.60
N ASN A 150 23.17 6.82 -16.07
CA ASN A 150 23.13 7.78 -14.96
C ASN A 150 22.24 8.96 -15.39
N GLU A 151 21.07 9.14 -14.78
CA GLU A 151 20.37 10.43 -14.76
C GLU A 151 19.68 10.60 -13.41
N ASP A 152 19.46 11.87 -13.09
CA ASP A 152 19.42 12.46 -11.77
C ASP A 152 18.21 12.09 -10.90
N TYR A 153 18.36 12.42 -9.62
CA TYR A 153 17.35 12.35 -8.59
C TYR A 153 16.12 13.20 -8.96
N ASP A 154 14.97 12.56 -9.16
CA ASP A 154 13.66 13.21 -9.07
C ASP A 154 12.84 12.57 -7.94
N GLU A 155 12.62 13.38 -6.91
CA GLU A 155 11.88 13.10 -5.69
C GLU A 155 10.35 13.18 -5.94
N GLU A 156 9.81 12.40 -6.89
CA GLU A 156 8.36 12.34 -7.14
C GLU A 156 7.92 11.00 -7.78
N SER A 157 8.28 9.87 -7.16
CA SER A 157 7.79 8.56 -7.63
C SER A 157 7.56 7.51 -6.54
N ALA A 158 7.27 7.96 -5.32
CA ALA A 158 6.78 7.08 -4.26
C ALA A 158 5.27 6.80 -4.45
N LEU A 159 4.91 5.86 -5.32
CA LEU A 159 3.75 4.95 -5.16
C LEU A 159 3.64 3.97 -6.33
N LYS A 160 3.14 2.77 -6.03
CA LYS A 160 2.83 1.60 -6.90
C LYS A 160 4.03 0.64 -6.99
N ILE A 161 3.94 -0.58 -6.45
CA ILE A 161 3.08 -1.67 -6.93
C ILE A 161 2.46 -2.46 -5.75
N ALA A 162 1.12 -2.47 -5.68
CA ALA A 162 0.28 -3.47 -5.01
C ALA A 162 -0.54 -4.25 -6.06
N PRO A 163 -0.92 -5.53 -5.82
CA PRO A 163 -1.48 -6.45 -6.82
C PRO A 163 -2.94 -6.06 -7.12
N PRO A 164 -3.55 -6.55 -8.22
CA PRO A 164 -4.39 -5.73 -9.10
C PRO A 164 -5.37 -4.90 -8.28
N ALA A 165 -4.96 -3.65 -7.99
CA ALA A 165 -5.85 -2.69 -7.39
C ALA A 165 -7.00 -2.54 -8.38
N PHE A 166 -8.23 -2.57 -7.87
CA PHE A 166 -9.35 -1.95 -8.54
C PHE A 166 -8.85 -0.72 -9.32
N ARG A 167 -9.10 -0.67 -10.63
CA ARG A 167 -8.72 0.46 -11.47
C ARG A 167 -9.92 0.91 -12.26
N LEU A 168 -10.24 2.18 -12.14
CA LEU A 168 -11.13 2.83 -13.09
C LEU A 168 -10.38 2.98 -14.41
N ASP A 169 -11.03 2.65 -15.52
CA ASP A 169 -10.51 3.00 -16.84
C ASP A 169 -10.34 4.53 -16.96
N SER A 170 -9.46 4.97 -17.85
CA SER A 170 -9.14 6.40 -18.00
C SER A 170 -10.36 7.25 -18.35
N ALA A 171 -11.33 6.71 -19.10
CA ALA A 171 -12.55 7.42 -19.45
C ALA A 171 -13.49 7.54 -18.24
N ALA A 172 -13.66 6.47 -17.45
CA ALA A 172 -14.45 6.46 -16.23
C ALA A 172 -13.90 7.44 -15.19
N LYS A 173 -12.58 7.49 -15.01
CA LYS A 173 -11.93 8.49 -14.14
C LYS A 173 -12.21 9.91 -14.61
N THR A 174 -11.99 10.17 -15.89
CA THR A 174 -12.16 11.51 -16.46
C THR A 174 -13.62 11.97 -16.33
N ALA A 175 -14.57 11.06 -16.58
CA ALA A 175 -15.99 11.34 -16.39
C ALA A 175 -16.32 11.69 -14.93
N ILE A 176 -15.87 10.89 -13.95
CA ILE A 176 -16.15 11.19 -12.53
C ILE A 176 -15.50 12.53 -12.11
N LEU A 177 -14.25 12.78 -12.51
CA LEU A 177 -13.54 14.01 -12.16
C LEU A 177 -14.21 15.26 -12.77
N ASN A 178 -14.69 15.17 -14.02
CA ASN A 178 -15.42 16.27 -14.65
C ASN A 178 -16.73 16.59 -13.90
N GLU A 179 -17.46 15.57 -13.46
CA GLU A 179 -18.70 15.76 -12.71
C GLU A 179 -18.46 16.34 -11.31
N ILE A 180 -17.35 15.96 -10.64
CA ILE A 180 -16.92 16.57 -9.37
C ILE A 180 -16.54 18.04 -9.58
N ALA A 181 -15.76 18.35 -10.62
CA ALA A 181 -15.36 19.72 -10.94
C ALA A 181 -16.56 20.62 -11.30
N GLU A 182 -17.54 20.09 -12.03
CA GLU A 182 -18.78 20.80 -12.35
C GLU A 182 -19.61 21.11 -11.09
N PHE A 183 -19.70 20.15 -10.16
CA PHE A 183 -20.34 20.37 -8.86
C PHE A 183 -19.62 21.48 -8.07
N GLU A 184 -18.30 21.42 -7.99
CA GLU A 184 -17.50 22.42 -7.27
C GLU A 184 -17.68 23.82 -7.86
N ALA A 185 -17.70 23.95 -9.18
CA ALA A 185 -17.96 25.22 -9.86
C ALA A 185 -19.36 25.78 -9.55
N LYS A 186 -20.38 24.93 -9.50
CA LYS A 186 -21.76 25.33 -9.14
C LYS A 186 -21.87 25.80 -7.70
N ILE A 187 -21.28 25.04 -6.77
CA ILE A 187 -21.27 25.37 -5.33
C ILE A 187 -20.55 26.70 -5.07
N LYS A 188 -19.44 26.97 -5.76
CA LYS A 188 -18.69 28.23 -5.63
C LYS A 188 -19.45 29.45 -6.14
N LEU A 189 -20.39 29.26 -7.07
CA LEU A 189 -21.23 30.32 -7.61
C LEU A 189 -22.56 30.48 -6.86
N ASP A 190 -22.85 29.60 -5.89
CA ASP A 190 -24.07 29.67 -5.12
C ASP A 190 -24.05 30.87 -4.16
N THR A 191 -25.04 31.76 -4.31
CA THR A 191 -25.16 32.99 -3.55
C THR A 191 -25.98 32.85 -2.27
N PHE A 192 -26.68 31.72 -2.11
CA PHE A 192 -27.57 31.44 -0.97
C PHE A 192 -26.88 30.59 0.11
N MET A 193 -25.87 29.81 -0.26
CA MET A 193 -25.08 29.02 0.68
C MET A 193 -24.11 29.87 1.51
N SER A 194 -23.93 29.47 2.77
CA SER A 194 -22.93 30.10 3.63
C SER A 194 -21.52 29.77 3.16
N LYS A 195 -20.60 30.74 3.24
CA LYS A 195 -19.19 30.53 2.88
C LYS A 195 -18.53 29.34 3.61
N PRO A 196 -18.75 29.11 4.92
CA PRO A 196 -18.20 27.93 5.60
C PRO A 196 -18.71 26.62 4.99
N PHE A 197 -19.99 26.55 4.65
CA PHE A 197 -20.58 25.36 4.03
C PHE A 197 -20.07 25.12 2.61
N ILE A 198 -19.86 26.18 1.82
CA ILE A 198 -19.21 26.09 0.51
C ILE A 198 -17.81 25.48 0.61
N ILE A 199 -17.04 25.87 1.63
CA ILE A 199 -15.69 25.32 1.89
C ILE A 199 -15.76 23.83 2.21
N GLU A 200 -16.68 23.41 3.10
CA GLU A 200 -16.87 21.99 3.44
C GLU A 200 -17.24 21.14 2.20
N CYS A 201 -18.12 21.64 1.34
CA CYS A 201 -18.48 21.00 0.08
C CYS A 201 -17.29 20.87 -0.87
N CYS A 202 -16.45 21.91 -0.98
CA CYS A 202 -15.25 21.86 -1.83
C CYS A 202 -14.24 20.84 -1.29
N VAL A 203 -13.99 20.81 0.02
CA VAL A 203 -13.10 19.83 0.64
C VAL A 203 -13.58 18.40 0.40
N MET A 204 -14.90 18.16 0.47
CA MET A 204 -15.49 16.85 0.16
C MET A 204 -15.27 16.46 -1.32
N ALA A 205 -15.49 17.40 -2.25
CA ALA A 205 -15.25 17.20 -3.68
C ALA A 205 -13.76 16.91 -3.98
N GLU A 206 -12.84 17.69 -3.39
CA GLU A 206 -11.40 17.50 -3.54
C GLU A 206 -10.93 16.14 -3.02
N ALA A 207 -11.38 15.75 -1.81
CA ALA A 207 -11.07 14.45 -1.23
C ALA A 207 -11.62 13.29 -2.09
N PHE A 208 -12.80 13.48 -2.69
CA PHE A 208 -13.37 12.48 -3.58
C PHE A 208 -12.59 12.38 -4.90
N ALA A 209 -12.22 13.51 -5.51
CA ALA A 209 -11.38 13.55 -6.70
C ALA A 209 -10.04 12.86 -6.46
N GLU A 210 -9.44 13.06 -5.29
CA GLU A 210 -8.18 12.44 -4.90
C GLU A 210 -8.31 10.92 -4.74
N ALA A 211 -9.42 10.44 -4.15
CA ALA A 211 -9.69 9.00 -4.07
C ALA A 211 -9.85 8.35 -5.47
N VAL A 212 -10.48 9.06 -6.42
CA VAL A 212 -10.67 8.61 -7.81
C VAL A 212 -9.34 8.58 -8.57
N LYS A 213 -8.50 9.62 -8.43
CA LYS A 213 -7.16 9.68 -9.03
C LYS A 213 -6.29 8.51 -8.57
N ASN A 214 -6.35 8.21 -7.27
CA ASN A 214 -5.55 7.19 -6.61
C ASN A 214 -6.06 5.76 -6.77
N ASP A 215 -7.15 5.51 -7.50
CA ASP A 215 -7.75 4.17 -7.63
C ASP A 215 -8.07 3.52 -6.27
N SER A 216 -8.36 4.34 -5.27
CA SER A 216 -8.63 3.84 -3.93
C SER A 216 -10.05 3.29 -3.86
N GLU A 217 -10.23 1.99 -4.06
CA GLU A 217 -11.56 1.36 -4.03
C GLU A 217 -12.36 1.74 -2.78
N THR A 218 -11.77 1.53 -1.60
CA THR A 218 -12.37 1.89 -0.31
C THR A 218 -12.55 3.40 -0.18
N GLY A 219 -11.59 4.20 -0.64
CA GLY A 219 -11.69 5.65 -0.64
C GLY A 219 -12.87 6.15 -1.48
N ILE A 220 -13.03 5.62 -2.68
CA ILE A 220 -14.14 5.95 -3.59
C ILE A 220 -15.48 5.59 -2.96
N LYS A 221 -15.59 4.43 -2.29
CA LYS A 221 -16.83 4.03 -1.58
C LYS A 221 -17.18 4.98 -0.44
N ILE A 222 -16.22 5.29 0.42
CA ILE A 222 -16.41 6.20 1.55
C ILE A 222 -16.76 7.61 1.06
N MET A 223 -16.00 8.12 0.09
CA MET A 223 -16.20 9.47 -0.44
C MET A 223 -17.51 9.58 -1.21
N TRP A 224 -17.95 8.54 -1.91
CA TRP A 224 -19.27 8.52 -2.51
C TRP A 224 -20.40 8.67 -1.48
N ILE A 225 -20.32 8.00 -0.33
CA ILE A 225 -21.32 8.13 0.74
C ILE A 225 -21.37 9.57 1.25
N GLY A 226 -20.20 10.16 1.53
CA GLY A 226 -20.08 11.55 1.96
C GLY A 226 -20.63 12.52 0.91
N PHE A 227 -20.11 12.44 -0.31
CA PHE A 227 -20.47 13.30 -1.43
C PHE A 227 -21.97 13.26 -1.76
N LYS A 228 -22.59 12.06 -1.77
CA LYS A 228 -24.04 11.92 -1.99
C LYS A 228 -24.86 12.65 -0.92
N ASN A 229 -24.48 12.50 0.35
CA ASN A 229 -25.19 13.15 1.45
C ASN A 229 -24.97 14.67 1.44
N THR A 230 -23.75 15.11 1.11
CA THR A 230 -23.40 16.53 0.96
C THR A 230 -24.18 17.18 -0.18
N ILE A 231 -24.27 16.55 -1.36
CA ILE A 231 -25.08 17.03 -2.49
C ILE A 231 -26.55 17.14 -2.10
N HIS A 232 -27.08 16.11 -1.44
CA HIS A 232 -28.48 16.08 -1.03
C HIS A 232 -28.80 17.22 -0.06
N TYR A 233 -27.92 17.45 0.93
CA TYR A 233 -28.07 18.53 1.90
C TYR A 233 -27.87 19.92 1.26
N ALA A 234 -26.92 20.05 0.34
CA ALA A 234 -26.68 21.27 -0.42
C ALA A 234 -27.81 21.59 -1.41
N GLN A 235 -28.75 20.66 -1.64
CA GLN A 235 -29.78 20.74 -2.70
C GLN A 235 -29.18 21.09 -4.07
N ALA A 236 -27.89 20.77 -4.26
CA ALA A 236 -27.11 21.24 -5.36
C ALA A 236 -26.76 20.07 -6.27
N SER A 237 -27.30 20.12 -7.48
CA SER A 237 -26.83 19.32 -8.61
C SER A 237 -26.94 17.80 -8.44
N GLU A 238 -28.15 17.33 -8.14
CA GLU A 238 -28.49 15.89 -8.12
C GLU A 238 -28.11 15.16 -9.42
N THR A 239 -28.12 15.87 -10.56
CA THR A 239 -27.70 15.35 -11.86
C THR A 239 -26.26 14.84 -11.87
N ASN A 240 -25.33 15.55 -11.21
CA ASN A 240 -23.92 15.12 -11.13
C ASN A 240 -23.80 13.84 -10.29
N ALA A 241 -24.52 13.76 -9.17
CA ALA A 241 -24.57 12.57 -8.33
C ALA A 241 -25.13 11.35 -9.11
N ILE A 242 -26.20 11.52 -9.88
CA ILE A 242 -26.80 10.42 -10.67
C ILE A 242 -25.81 9.86 -11.70
N LYS A 243 -25.07 10.73 -12.40
CA LYS A 243 -24.08 10.30 -13.40
C LYS A 243 -22.91 9.57 -12.75
N ILE A 244 -22.39 10.08 -11.62
CA ILE A 244 -21.34 9.40 -10.85
C ILE A 244 -21.86 8.04 -10.35
N LYS A 245 -23.07 7.98 -9.77
CA LYS A 245 -23.70 6.73 -9.30
C LYS A 245 -23.69 5.66 -10.40
N ARG A 246 -24.08 6.02 -11.62
CA ARG A 246 -24.14 5.08 -12.76
C ARG A 246 -22.77 4.49 -13.07
N ILE A 247 -21.72 5.31 -13.06
CA ILE A 247 -20.35 4.84 -13.30
C ILE A 247 -19.92 3.91 -12.17
N LEU A 248 -20.15 4.28 -10.90
CA LEU A 248 -19.76 3.46 -9.76
C LEU A 248 -20.47 2.09 -9.72
N LEU A 249 -21.75 2.03 -10.14
CA LEU A 249 -22.49 0.77 -10.26
C LEU A 249 -21.89 -0.17 -11.30
N ASN A 250 -21.47 0.36 -12.47
CA ASN A 250 -20.84 -0.44 -13.52
C ASN A 250 -19.53 -1.10 -13.07
N TYR A 251 -18.91 -0.54 -12.03
CA TYR A 251 -17.66 -0.99 -11.44
C TYR A 251 -17.83 -1.81 -10.16
N ASN A 252 -19.07 -2.18 -9.79
CA ASN A 252 -19.42 -2.88 -8.54
C ASN A 252 -18.84 -2.21 -7.29
N LEU A 253 -18.68 -0.88 -7.32
CA LEU A 253 -18.18 -0.12 -6.20
C LEU A 253 -19.26 0.15 -5.15
N ILE A 254 -20.52 0.19 -5.57
CA ILE A 254 -21.65 0.52 -4.71
C ILE A 254 -22.79 -0.44 -5.01
N ASP A 255 -23.60 -0.73 -4.00
CA ASP A 255 -24.82 -1.53 -4.17
C ASP A 255 -25.94 -0.67 -4.80
N GLY A 256 -26.76 -1.31 -5.63
CA GLY A 256 -27.86 -0.71 -6.43
C GLY A 256 -28.86 0.11 -5.63
#